data_AF-A0A522A0M1-F1
#
_entry.id   AF-A0A522A0M1-F1
#
_cell.length_a   1.000
_cell.length_b   1.000
_cell.length_c   1.000
_cell.angle_alpha   90.00
_cell.angle_beta   90.00
_cell.angle_gamma   90.00
#
_symmetry.space_group_name_H-M   'P 1'
#
loop_
_entity.id
_entity.type
_entity.pdbx_description
1 polymer ?
#
loop_
_entity_poly.entity_id
_entity_poly.type
_entity_poly.pdbx_seq_one_letter_code
_entity_poly.pdbx_strand_id
1 'polypeptide(L)'
;MLVALLQGRLRLWAGEKSAIVTEIVTFPRLKAVNCFLVGGDLSELFMIEKKIVEYAKAEGCSRITGGGRFGWTRVLKDYKVVGSFMYKDVEL
;
A
#
# COMPACT_ATOMS: atom_id res chain seq x y z
N MET A 1 2.12 -8.44 -12.80
CA MET A 1 2.16 -8.58 -11.32
C MET A 1 2.96 -9.81 -10.87
N LEU A 2 2.60 -11.02 -11.32
CA LEU A 2 3.27 -12.27 -10.90
C LEU A 2 4.81 -12.23 -11.06
N VAL A 3 5.31 -11.76 -12.21
CA VAL A 3 6.76 -11.62 -12.47
C VAL A 3 7.46 -10.73 -11.43
N ALA A 4 6.81 -9.67 -10.97
CA ALA A 4 7.41 -8.74 -10.00
C ALA A 4 7.46 -9.32 -8.58
N LEU A 5 6.50 -10.19 -8.21
CA LEU A 5 6.55 -10.99 -6.98
C LEU A 5 7.71 -12.00 -7.05
N LEU A 6 7.82 -12.73 -8.16
CA LEU A 6 8.89 -13.72 -8.36
C LEU A 6 10.29 -13.10 -8.37
N GLN A 7 10.41 -11.85 -8.81
CA GLN A 7 11.65 -11.08 -8.80
C GLN A 7 11.93 -10.35 -7.48
N GLY A 8 11.10 -10.55 -6.44
CA GLY A 8 11.27 -9.91 -5.12
C GLY A 8 11.04 -8.40 -5.10
N ARG A 9 10.50 -7.83 -6.19
CA ARG A 9 10.18 -6.39 -6.27
C ARG A 9 8.88 -6.06 -5.54
N LEU A 10 7.97 -7.03 -5.49
CA LEU A 10 6.75 -6.99 -4.70
C LEU A 10 6.82 -8.04 -3.57
N ARG A 11 6.16 -7.76 -2.45
CA ARG A 11 6.01 -8.68 -1.32
C ARG A 11 4.53 -8.86 -1.01
N LEU A 12 4.10 -10.11 -0.86
CA LEU A 12 2.75 -10.46 -0.44
C LEU A 12 2.70 -10.64 1.08
N TRP A 13 1.72 -10.01 1.71
CA TRP A 13 1.35 -10.18 3.11
C TRP A 13 -0.04 -10.81 3.15
N ALA A 14 -0.09 -12.11 3.37
CA ALA A 14 -1.34 -12.86 3.43
C ALA A 14 -1.86 -12.95 4.89
N GLY A 15 -3.12 -12.61 5.07
CA GLY A 15 -3.94 -13.01 6.22
C GLY A 15 -4.88 -14.16 5.84
N GLU A 16 -5.80 -14.48 6.74
CA GLU A 16 -6.85 -15.48 6.54
C GLU A 16 -7.92 -14.98 5.57
N LYS A 17 -8.33 -13.71 5.68
CA LYS A 17 -9.41 -13.08 4.89
C LYS A 17 -8.94 -11.83 4.14
N SER A 18 -7.64 -11.56 4.16
CA SER A 18 -7.07 -10.30 3.67
C SER A 18 -5.72 -10.52 3.03
N ALA A 19 -5.36 -9.61 2.13
CA ALA A 19 -4.04 -9.58 1.53
C ALA A 19 -3.60 -8.13 1.28
N ILE A 20 -2.31 -7.89 1.48
CA ILE A 20 -1.63 -6.65 1.09
C ILE A 20 -0.44 -7.01 0.22
N VAL A 21 -0.28 -6.31 -0.91
CA VAL A 21 0.93 -6.39 -1.73
C VAL A 21 1.68 -5.08 -1.58
N THR A 22 2.93 -5.16 -1.13
CA THR A 22 3.80 -4.00 -0.94
C THR A 22 4.98 -4.00 -1.89
N GLU A 23 5.54 -2.83 -2.14
CA GLU A 23 6.84 -2.64 -2.78
C GLU A 23 7.65 -1.60 -2.02
N ILE A 24 8.96 -1.61 -2.21
CA ILE A 24 9.82 -0.53 -1.73
C ILE A 24 10.02 0.47 -2.86
N VAL A 25 9.75 1.74 -2.59
CA VAL A 25 9.99 2.85 -3.51
C VAL A 25 11.06 3.76 -2.92
N THR A 26 12.19 3.88 -3.61
CA THR A 26 13.26 4.81 -3.23
C THR A 26 13.11 6.09 -4.04
N PHE A 27 12.83 7.20 -3.35
CA PHE A 27 12.88 8.55 -3.89
C PHE A 27 14.24 9.17 -3.59
N PRO A 28 14.65 10.25 -4.29
CA PRO A 28 15.93 10.91 -4.03
C PRO A 28 16.15 11.38 -2.58
N ARG A 29 15.07 11.62 -1.81
CA ARG A 29 15.14 12.14 -0.44
C ARG A 29 14.53 11.23 0.63
N LEU A 30 13.86 10.14 0.25
CA LEU A 30 13.24 9.22 1.22
C LEU A 30 13.01 7.84 0.59
N LYS A 31 12.89 6.83 1.45
CA LYS A 31 12.49 5.47 1.07
C LYS A 31 11.12 5.18 1.68
N ALA A 32 10.21 4.61 0.90
CA ALA A 32 8.84 4.31 1.33
C ALA A 32 8.47 2.85 1.04
N VAL A 33 7.61 2.29 1.87
CA VAL A 33 6.87 1.07 1.53
C VAL A 33 5.52 1.49 0.94
N ASN A 34 5.29 1.13 -0.32
CA ASN A 34 4.03 1.40 -1.00
C ASN A 34 3.13 0.16 -0.95
N CYS A 35 1.98 0.27 -0.28
CA CYS A 35 0.89 -0.71 -0.30
C CYS A 35 0.15 -0.61 -1.64
N PHE A 36 0.65 -1.34 -2.63
CA PHE A 36 0.17 -1.31 -4.00
C PHE A 36 -1.23 -1.90 -4.15
N LEU A 37 -1.51 -3.05 -3.54
CA LEU A 37 -2.85 -3.63 -3.44
C LEU A 37 -3.20 -3.92 -1.99
N VAL A 38 -4.45 -3.66 -1.63
CA VAL A 38 -4.99 -3.88 -0.28
C VAL A 38 -6.44 -4.35 -0.42
N GLY A 39 -6.80 -5.46 0.22
CA GLY A 39 -8.17 -5.94 0.22
C GLY A 39 -8.43 -7.01 1.27
N GLY A 40 -9.66 -7.08 1.77
CA GLY A 40 -10.09 -8.02 2.78
C GLY A 40 -10.85 -7.37 3.93
N ASP A 41 -10.79 -8.03 5.09
CA ASP A 41 -11.38 -7.55 6.33
C ASP A 41 -10.57 -6.39 6.93
N LEU A 42 -11.26 -5.33 7.37
CA LEU A 42 -10.59 -4.11 7.85
C LEU A 42 -9.76 -4.36 9.11
N SER A 43 -10.28 -5.13 10.07
CA SER A 43 -9.58 -5.38 11.33
C SER A 43 -8.30 -6.19 11.10
N GLU A 44 -8.38 -7.20 10.23
CA GLU A 44 -7.20 -7.98 9.84
C GLU A 44 -6.17 -7.14 9.05
N LEU A 45 -6.63 -6.29 8.13
CA LEU A 45 -5.75 -5.40 7.37
C LEU A 45 -4.94 -4.48 8.29
N PHE A 46 -5.53 -3.94 9.35
CA PHE A 46 -4.78 -3.14 10.34
C PHE A 46 -3.77 -3.94 11.15
N MET A 47 -4.00 -5.25 11.34
CA MET A 47 -3.01 -6.12 11.99
C MET A 47 -1.84 -6.44 11.05
N ILE A 48 -2.11 -6.60 9.75
CA ILE A 48 -1.07 -6.75 8.73
C ILE A 48 -0.28 -5.44 8.58
N GLU A 49 -0.94 -4.29 8.60
CA GLU A 49 -0.33 -2.96 8.47
C GLU A 49 0.74 -2.72 9.55
N LYS A 50 0.49 -3.12 10.81
CA LYS A 50 1.49 -3.03 11.89
C LYS A 50 2.78 -3.80 11.57
N LYS A 51 2.66 -4.99 10.97
CA LYS A 51 3.82 -5.79 10.53
C LYS A 51 4.56 -5.11 9.37
N ILE A 52 3.81 -4.46 8.48
CA ILE A 52 4.38 -3.66 7.38
C ILE A 52 5.13 -2.46 7.93
N VAL A 53 4.65 -1.80 8.99
CA VAL A 53 5.36 -0.70 9.67
C VAL A 53 6.69 -1.16 10.26
N GLU A 54 6.72 -2.31 10.92
CA GLU A 54 7.97 -2.89 11.45
C GLU A 54 8.95 -3.21 10.32
N TYR A 55 8.47 -3.82 9.25
CA TYR A 55 9.27 -4.09 8.06
C TYR A 55 9.79 -2.80 7.39
N ALA A 56 8.95 -1.78 7.25
CA ALA A 56 9.34 -0.50 6.69
C ALA A 56 10.50 0.10 7.49
N LYS A 57 10.44 0.07 8.83
CA LYS A 57 11.52 0.53 9.71
C LYS A 57 12.79 -0.29 9.51
N ALA A 58 12.69 -1.62 9.48
CA ALA A 58 13.84 -2.51 9.27
C ALA A 58 14.54 -2.26 7.92
N GLU A 59 13.77 -1.91 6.89
CA GLU A 59 14.27 -1.58 5.56
C GLU A 59 14.77 -0.13 5.42
N GLY A 60 14.77 0.67 6.49
CA GLY A 60 15.15 2.07 6.46
C GLY A 60 14.15 2.97 5.72
N CYS A 61 12.90 2.53 5.58
CA CYS A 61 11.82 3.34 5.05
C CYS A 61 11.26 4.27 6.13
N SER A 62 11.01 5.53 5.76
CA SER A 62 10.45 6.55 6.65
C SER A 62 8.99 6.90 6.34
N ARG A 63 8.38 6.19 5.38
CA ARG A 63 7.02 6.43 4.92
C ARG A 63 6.32 5.16 4.48
N ILE A 64 5.03 5.06 4.78
CA ILE A 64 4.11 4.14 4.12
C ILE A 64 3.21 4.95 3.19
N THR A 65 2.98 4.45 1.98
CA THR A 65 2.05 5.02 1.01
C THR A 65 1.06 3.96 0.56
N GLY A 66 -0.07 4.39 0.02
CA GLY A 66 -1.04 3.49 -0.60
C GLY A 66 -2.02 4.29 -1.44
N GLY A 67 -2.56 3.65 -2.46
CA GLY A 67 -3.63 4.19 -3.29
C GLY A 67 -4.97 3.53 -2.94
N GLY A 68 -6.07 4.27 -3.02
CA GLY A 68 -7.39 3.67 -2.79
C GLY A 68 -8.56 4.61 -3.00
N ARG A 69 -9.76 4.03 -2.93
CA ARG A 69 -11.04 4.77 -2.95
C ARG A 69 -11.13 5.79 -1.82
N PHE A 70 -11.87 6.87 -2.05
CA PHE A 70 -12.09 7.93 -1.05
C PHE A 70 -12.63 7.41 0.31
N GLY A 71 -13.35 6.28 0.31
CA GLY A 71 -13.82 5.64 1.54
C GLY A 71 -12.73 5.28 2.55
N TRP A 72 -11.46 5.13 2.14
CA TRP A 72 -10.34 4.88 3.05
C TRP A 72 -10.10 5.99 4.07
N THR A 73 -10.48 7.23 3.75
CA THR A 73 -10.39 8.39 4.66
C THR A 73 -11.25 8.23 5.92
N ARG A 74 -12.24 7.33 5.89
CA ARG A 74 -13.08 7.02 7.04
C ARG A 74 -12.31 6.23 8.10
N VAL A 75 -11.32 5.42 7.69
CA VAL A 75 -10.62 4.47 8.57
C VAL A 75 -9.14 4.82 8.76
N LEU A 76 -8.48 5.44 7.78
CA LEU A 76 -7.07 5.86 7.86
C LEU A 76 -6.98 7.31 8.39
N LYS A 77 -7.07 7.48 9.72
CA LYS A 77 -7.12 8.80 10.36
C LYS A 77 -5.75 9.49 10.47
N ASP A 78 -4.68 8.71 10.42
CA ASP A 78 -3.29 9.12 10.53
C ASP A 78 -2.60 9.31 9.16
N TYR A 79 -3.28 8.96 8.07
CA TYR A 79 -2.78 9.15 6.71
C TYR A 79 -3.19 10.51 6.15
N LYS A 80 -2.27 11.17 5.43
CA LYS A 80 -2.56 12.39 4.67
C LYS A 80 -3.01 12.02 3.26
N VAL A 81 -4.21 12.46 2.88
CA VAL A 81 -4.75 12.28 1.54
C VAL A 81 -4.09 13.26 0.59
N VAL A 82 -3.42 12.75 -0.44
CA VAL A 82 -2.68 13.56 -1.42
C VAL A 82 -3.28 13.54 -2.83
N GLY A 83 -4.42 12.85 -3.05
CA GLY A 83 -5.19 12.89 -4.29
C GLY A 83 -6.27 11.81 -4.40
N SER A 84 -7.22 11.98 -5.31
CA SER A 84 -8.24 11.00 -5.68
C SER A 84 -8.65 11.26 -7.13
N PHE A 85 -8.19 10.43 -8.07
CA PHE A 85 -8.23 10.75 -9.51
C PHE A 85 -9.21 9.88 -10.30
N MET A 86 -9.97 10.56 -11.17
CA MET A 86 -10.84 10.01 -12.21
C MET A 86 -10.74 10.94 -13.42
N TYR A 87 -10.82 10.42 -14.64
CA TYR A 87 -11.12 11.23 -15.82
C TYR A 87 -11.79 10.40 -16.92
N LYS A 88 -12.54 11.08 -17.79
CA LYS A 88 -13.17 10.57 -19.01
C LYS A 88 -13.21 11.74 -19.99
N ASP A 89 -12.93 11.50 -21.28
CA ASP A 89 -13.75 11.98 -22.40
C ASP A 89 -13.45 11.14 -23.65
N VAL A 90 -14.49 10.86 -24.44
CA VAL A 90 -14.43 9.97 -25.62
C VAL A 90 -15.50 10.35 -26.64
N GLU A 91 -15.08 10.70 -27.85
CA GLU A 91 -15.65 10.26 -29.15
C GLU A 91 -14.50 10.09 -30.15
N LEU A 92 -14.67 9.16 -31.12
CA LEU A 92 -13.62 8.64 -32.01
C LEU A 92 -13.27 9.60 -33.16
#